data_AF-A0A954B764-F1
#
_entry.id   AF-A0A954B764-F1
#
_cell.length_a   1.000
_cell.length_b   1.000
_cell.length_c   1.000
_cell.angle_alpha   90.00
_cell.angle_beta   90.00
_cell.angle_gamma   90.00
#
_symmetry.space_group_name_H-M   'P 1'
#
loop_
_entity.id
_entity.type
_entity.pdbx_description
1 polymer ?
#
loop_
_entity_poly.entity_id
_entity_poly.type
_entity_poly.pdbx_seq_one_letter_code
_entity_poly.pdbx_strand_id
1 'polypeptide(L)'
;RIHVAVLVNDMVQDGEAAPRPKEELQTLENLITAAIGYDRERGDVVTIESMAFSTYEPAGEEVVKQGVADFLRAHLMQILQLVIPALVSLILALFVLKPILTSTAPAKQAPALAPGPANPQLAAPQAAAVAPPETPEDQLTRVVTQKMDASRAVLSDWASETGGAA
;
A
#
# COMPACT_ATOMS: atom_id res chain seq x y z
N ARG A 1 11.04 4.81 -52.03
CA ARG A 1 10.77 6.24 -51.76
C ARG A 1 10.66 6.39 -50.27
N ILE A 2 11.45 7.27 -49.69
CA ILE A 2 11.51 7.50 -48.25
C ILE A 2 11.35 9.00 -48.00
N HIS A 3 10.46 9.34 -47.07
CA HIS A 3 10.24 10.70 -46.60
C HIS A 3 10.56 10.73 -45.11
N VAL A 4 11.54 11.53 -44.72
CA VAL A 4 11.96 11.65 -43.32
C VAL A 4 11.95 13.12 -42.94
N ALA A 5 11.25 13.45 -41.86
CA ALA A 5 11.29 14.76 -41.22
C ALA A 5 11.84 14.57 -39.80
N VAL A 6 12.88 15.31 -39.47
CA VAL A 6 13.53 15.24 -38.15
C VAL A 6 13.52 16.62 -37.53
N LEU A 7 12.87 16.74 -36.38
CA LEU A 7 12.89 17.97 -35.59
C LEU A 7 13.94 17.80 -34.47
N VAL A 8 14.84 18.75 -34.35
CA VAL A 8 15.91 18.75 -33.34
C VAL A 8 15.62 19.84 -32.33
N ASN A 9 15.76 19.52 -31.04
CA ASN A 9 15.56 20.50 -29.99
C ASN A 9 16.65 21.57 -30.01
N ASP A 10 16.27 22.82 -29.79
CA ASP A 10 17.19 23.95 -29.61
C ASP A 10 18.16 23.72 -28.44
N MET A 11 19.29 24.42 -28.48
CA MET A 11 20.25 24.39 -27.39
C MET A 11 19.81 25.35 -26.29
N VAL A 12 20.13 25.04 -25.04
CA VAL A 12 19.94 25.98 -23.94
C VAL A 12 21.23 26.78 -23.79
N GLN A 13 21.18 28.07 -24.08
CA GLN A 13 22.27 29.01 -23.88
C GLN A 13 21.80 30.10 -22.93
N ASP A 14 22.50 30.28 -21.81
CA ASP A 14 22.16 31.26 -20.77
C ASP A 14 20.71 31.15 -20.23
N GLY A 15 20.15 29.94 -20.24
CA GLY A 15 18.79 29.66 -19.76
C GLY A 15 17.68 29.96 -20.78
N GLU A 16 18.03 30.40 -21.99
CA GLU A 16 17.10 30.65 -23.09
C GLU A 16 17.32 29.64 -24.22
N ALA A 17 16.25 29.33 -24.96
CA ALA A 17 16.33 28.43 -26.11
C ALA A 17 16.98 29.17 -27.29
N ALA A 18 18.13 28.66 -27.74
CA ALA A 18 18.90 29.19 -28.84
C ALA A 18 18.92 28.18 -30.01
N PRO A 19 18.62 28.63 -31.25
CA PRO A 19 18.69 27.78 -32.43
C PRO A 19 20.06 27.13 -32.60
N ARG A 20 20.10 25.86 -33.05
CA ARG A 20 21.36 25.17 -33.33
C ARG A 20 22.14 25.82 -34.49
N PRO A 21 23.48 25.76 -34.46
CA PRO A 21 24.31 26.22 -35.55
C PRO A 21 24.07 25.38 -36.82
N LYS A 22 24.13 26.04 -37.97
CA LYS A 22 23.81 25.43 -39.27
C LYS A 22 24.79 24.31 -39.63
N GLU A 23 26.04 24.43 -39.19
CA GLU A 23 27.10 23.45 -39.40
C GLU A 23 26.78 22.10 -38.72
N GLU A 24 26.17 22.16 -37.54
CA GLU A 24 25.73 20.97 -36.79
C GLU A 24 24.52 20.31 -37.48
N LEU A 25 23.54 21.11 -37.90
CA LEU A 25 22.37 20.60 -38.64
C LEU A 25 22.78 19.91 -39.95
N GLN A 26 23.75 20.47 -40.67
CA GLN A 26 24.27 19.86 -41.91
C GLN A 26 25.03 18.56 -41.64
N THR A 27 25.75 18.48 -40.53
CA THR A 27 26.40 17.24 -40.10
C THR A 27 25.37 16.16 -39.78
N LEU A 28 24.30 16.51 -39.07
CA LEU A 28 23.17 15.61 -38.78
C LEU A 28 22.49 15.14 -40.07
N GLU A 29 22.26 16.04 -41.03
CA GLU A 29 21.69 15.72 -42.33
C GLU A 29 22.52 14.65 -43.08
N ASN A 30 23.84 14.83 -43.11
CA ASN A 30 24.76 13.89 -43.75
C ASN A 30 24.71 12.50 -43.09
N LEU A 31 24.69 12.44 -41.76
CA LEU A 31 24.61 11.19 -41.01
C LEU A 31 23.29 10.44 -41.28
N ILE A 32 22.18 11.17 -41.28
CA ILE A 32 20.85 10.60 -41.54
C ILE A 32 20.78 10.10 -42.99
N THR A 33 21.23 10.90 -43.95
CA THR A 33 21.27 10.58 -45.38
C THR A 33 22.07 9.30 -45.64
N ALA A 34 23.23 9.14 -44.99
CA ALA A 34 24.06 7.94 -45.08
C ALA A 34 23.40 6.72 -44.41
N ALA A 35 22.73 6.90 -43.26
CA ALA A 35 22.08 5.82 -42.52
C ALA A 35 20.86 5.24 -43.23
N ILE A 36 20.07 6.09 -43.91
CA ILE A 36 18.84 5.66 -44.59
C ILE A 36 19.06 5.25 -46.05
N GLY A 37 20.27 5.40 -46.58
CA GLY A 37 20.55 5.15 -48.00
C GLY A 37 19.76 6.09 -48.91
N TYR A 38 19.77 7.38 -48.59
CA TYR A 38 19.05 8.42 -49.32
C TYR A 38 19.39 8.39 -50.82
N ASP A 39 18.34 8.45 -51.64
CA ASP A 39 18.47 8.41 -53.09
C ASP A 39 17.55 9.45 -53.74
N ARG A 40 18.18 10.47 -54.33
CA ARG A 40 17.49 11.58 -55.01
C ARG A 40 16.80 11.12 -56.30
N GLU A 41 17.37 10.15 -57.03
CA GLU A 41 16.80 9.66 -58.30
C GLU A 41 15.53 8.85 -58.04
N ARG A 42 15.48 8.14 -56.90
CA ARG A 42 14.27 7.47 -56.41
C ARG A 42 13.19 8.44 -55.93
N GLY A 43 13.55 9.69 -55.64
CA GLY A 43 12.65 10.74 -55.16
C GLY A 43 12.52 10.78 -53.64
N ASP A 44 13.58 10.42 -52.91
CA ASP A 44 13.58 10.52 -51.45
C ASP A 44 13.73 11.99 -50.99
N VAL A 45 13.13 12.32 -49.84
CA VAL A 45 13.14 13.68 -49.27
C VAL A 45 13.49 13.60 -47.78
N VAL A 46 14.45 14.43 -47.35
CA VAL A 46 14.85 14.59 -45.95
C VAL A 46 14.72 16.07 -45.58
N THR A 47 14.16 16.36 -44.40
CA THR A 47 14.03 17.73 -43.89
C THR A 47 14.39 17.75 -42.41
N ILE A 48 15.23 18.72 -42.02
CA ILE A 48 15.70 18.90 -40.65
C ILE A 48 15.50 20.34 -40.24
N GLU A 49 14.85 20.55 -39.09
CA GLU A 49 14.61 21.87 -38.52
C GLU A 49 14.94 21.86 -37.02
N SER A 50 15.43 22.99 -36.52
CA SER A 50 15.71 23.20 -35.10
C SER A 50 14.62 24.09 -34.51
N MET A 51 13.95 23.62 -33.46
CA MET A 51 12.95 24.40 -32.73
C MET A 51 12.99 24.08 -31.25
N ALA A 52 12.68 25.07 -30.41
CA ALA A 52 12.50 24.87 -28.99
C ALA A 52 11.32 23.94 -28.71
N PHE A 53 11.58 22.83 -28.04
CA PHE A 53 10.52 21.94 -27.57
C PHE A 53 9.92 22.54 -26.30
N SER A 54 8.59 22.52 -26.19
CA SER A 54 7.95 22.81 -24.91
C SER A 54 8.33 21.73 -23.91
N THR A 55 9.21 22.07 -22.97
CA THR A 55 9.46 21.24 -21.80
C THR A 55 8.16 21.16 -21.02
N TYR A 56 7.47 20.02 -21.12
CA TYR A 56 6.50 19.64 -20.10
C TYR A 56 7.33 19.32 -18.87
N GLU A 57 7.46 20.28 -17.94
CA GLU A 57 7.92 19.94 -16.61
C GLU A 57 6.96 18.86 -16.10
N PRO A 58 7.40 17.61 -15.87
CA PRO A 58 6.60 16.76 -15.03
C PRO A 58 6.42 17.56 -13.74
N ALA A 59 5.18 17.68 -13.25
CA ALA A 59 4.89 18.13 -11.89
C ALA A 59 5.43 17.08 -10.90
N GLY A 60 6.74 16.85 -10.96
CA GLY A 60 7.52 15.83 -10.32
C GLY A 60 8.64 16.55 -9.62
N GLU A 61 8.33 16.93 -8.39
CA GLU A 61 9.31 17.24 -7.35
C GLU A 61 10.41 18.20 -7.82
N GLU A 62 10.01 19.45 -8.06
CA GLU A 62 10.80 20.52 -7.50
C GLU A 62 10.89 20.28 -5.98
N VAL A 63 11.87 19.50 -5.56
CA VAL A 63 12.55 19.69 -4.27
C VAL A 63 13.32 21.01 -4.35
N VAL A 64 12.66 22.08 -4.84
CA VAL A 64 12.98 23.43 -4.42
C VAL A 64 12.86 23.36 -2.92
N LYS A 65 13.94 23.76 -2.27
CA LYS A 65 14.12 23.82 -0.82
C LYS A 65 12.98 24.61 -0.18
N GLN A 66 11.78 24.02 -0.10
CA GLN A 66 10.73 24.47 0.78
C GLN A 66 11.35 24.25 2.15
N GLY A 67 11.81 25.35 2.76
CA GLY A 67 12.37 25.30 4.10
C GLY A 67 11.38 24.55 4.99
N VAL A 68 11.90 23.86 6.01
CA VAL A 68 11.07 23.09 6.95
C VAL A 68 9.87 23.91 7.46
N ALA A 69 10.01 25.24 7.55
CA ALA A 69 8.94 26.18 7.87
C ALA A 69 7.81 26.28 6.84
N ASP A 70 8.11 26.33 5.53
CA ASP A 70 7.08 26.41 4.48
C ASP A 70 6.38 25.07 4.29
N PHE A 71 7.11 23.96 4.45
CA PHE A 71 6.52 22.63 4.50
C PHE A 71 5.53 22.51 5.68
N LEU A 72 5.93 22.97 6.88
CA LEU A 72 5.06 22.98 8.06
C LEU A 72 3.82 23.84 7.87
N ARG A 73 3.93 25.00 7.21
CA ARG A 73 2.79 25.89 6.93
C ARG A 73 1.82 25.26 5.94
N ALA A 74 2.33 24.70 4.84
CA ALA A 74 1.52 24.07 3.82
C ALA A 74 0.76 22.84 4.35
N HIS A 75 1.36 22.09 5.28
CA HIS A 75 0.79 20.84 5.80
C HIS A 75 0.26 20.94 7.23
N LEU A 76 0.17 22.15 7.81
CA LEU A 76 -0.20 22.35 9.22
C LEU A 76 -1.53 21.67 9.56
N MET A 77 -2.52 21.81 8.68
CA MET A 77 -3.86 21.24 8.88
C MET A 77 -3.83 19.71 8.86
N GLN A 78 -3.09 19.11 7.93
CA GLN A 78 -2.94 17.66 7.81
C GLN A 78 -2.14 17.08 8.98
N ILE A 79 -1.06 17.75 9.40
CA ILE A 79 -0.29 17.37 10.58
C ILE A 79 -1.18 17.40 11.81
N LEU A 80 -1.97 18.46 12.00
CA LEU A 80 -2.85 18.59 13.16
C LEU A 80 -3.93 17.49 13.16
N GLN A 81 -4.50 17.18 11.99
CA GLN A 81 -5.46 16.08 11.82
C GLN A 81 -4.86 14.71 12.15
N LEU A 82 -3.55 14.50 11.99
CA LEU A 82 -2.87 13.26 12.37
C LEU A 82 -2.45 13.28 13.86
N VAL A 83 -1.93 14.40 14.33
CA VAL A 83 -1.36 14.55 15.69
C VAL A 83 -2.44 14.45 16.76
N ILE A 84 -3.62 15.07 16.56
CA ILE A 84 -4.72 15.01 17.53
C ILE A 84 -5.15 13.55 17.82
N PRO A 85 -5.56 12.74 16.82
CA PRO A 85 -5.96 11.36 17.09
C PRO A 85 -4.79 10.49 17.54
N ALA A 86 -3.56 10.73 17.09
CA ALA A 86 -2.39 10.03 17.60
C ALA A 86 -2.19 10.29 19.10
N LEU A 87 -2.33 11.54 19.55
CA LEU A 87 -2.20 11.91 20.96
C LEU A 87 -3.34 11.33 21.80
N VAL A 88 -4.58 11.43 21.35
CA VAL A 88 -5.74 10.83 22.01
C VAL A 88 -5.56 9.31 22.12
N SER A 89 -5.18 8.65 21.02
CA SER A 89 -4.90 7.21 21.00
C SER A 89 -3.76 6.84 21.97
N LEU A 90 -2.71 7.65 22.06
CA LEU A 90 -1.60 7.41 22.98
C LEU A 90 -2.05 7.54 24.45
N ILE A 91 -2.84 8.56 24.76
CA ILE A 91 -3.40 8.76 26.10
C ILE A 91 -4.30 7.59 26.47
N LEU A 92 -5.22 7.18 25.60
CA LEU A 92 -6.08 6.02 25.85
C LEU A 92 -5.27 4.73 25.95
N ALA A 93 -4.29 4.51 25.08
CA ALA A 93 -3.43 3.33 25.14
C ALA A 93 -2.71 3.24 26.49
N LEU A 94 -2.11 4.32 26.97
CA LEU A 94 -1.47 4.36 28.28
C LEU A 94 -2.50 4.19 29.42
N PHE A 95 -3.67 4.82 29.31
CA PHE A 95 -4.71 4.78 30.32
C PHE A 95 -5.51 3.48 30.35
N VAL A 96 -5.48 2.67 29.30
CA VAL A 96 -6.11 1.34 29.23
C VAL A 96 -5.09 0.24 29.53
N LEU A 97 -3.86 0.38 29.03
CA LEU A 97 -2.80 -0.57 29.31
C LEU A 97 -2.40 -0.55 30.79
N LYS A 98 -2.33 0.64 31.41
CA LYS A 98 -2.04 0.77 32.84
C LYS A 98 -3.04 0.01 33.74
N PRO A 99 -4.38 0.17 33.63
CA PRO A 99 -5.34 -0.59 34.44
C PRO A 99 -5.38 -2.08 34.11
N ILE A 100 -5.06 -2.53 32.89
CA ILE A 100 -4.95 -3.98 32.61
C ILE A 100 -3.73 -4.58 33.33
N LEU A 101 -2.62 -3.84 33.37
CA LEU A 101 -1.41 -4.29 34.06
C LEU A 101 -1.50 -4.13 35.59
N THR A 102 -2.23 -3.12 36.09
CA THR A 102 -2.43 -2.90 37.53
C THR A 102 -3.65 -3.62 38.08
N SER A 103 -4.61 -4.01 37.24
CA SER A 103 -5.62 -5.01 37.58
C SER A 103 -4.90 -6.36 37.61
N THR A 104 -4.26 -6.59 38.73
CA THR A 104 -3.94 -7.94 39.18
C THR A 104 -5.28 -8.66 39.34
N ALA A 105 -5.80 -9.22 38.24
CA ALA A 105 -6.39 -10.53 38.36
C ALA A 105 -5.33 -11.36 39.08
N PRO A 106 -5.64 -12.00 40.22
CA PRO A 106 -4.68 -12.86 40.85
C PRO A 106 -4.27 -13.85 39.77
N ALA A 107 -2.98 -13.81 39.40
CA ALA A 107 -2.39 -14.84 38.59
C ALA A 107 -2.83 -16.14 39.26
N LYS A 108 -3.67 -16.91 38.56
CA LYS A 108 -4.05 -18.25 38.99
C LYS A 108 -2.71 -18.97 39.08
N GLN A 109 -2.16 -19.01 40.28
CA GLN A 109 -0.94 -19.71 40.58
C GLN A 109 -1.18 -21.12 40.07
N ALA A 110 -0.39 -21.54 39.09
CA ALA A 110 -0.27 -22.95 38.78
C ALA A 110 0.01 -23.65 40.13
N PRO A 111 -0.80 -24.63 40.55
CA PRO A 111 -0.61 -25.24 41.86
C PRO A 111 0.75 -25.93 41.88
N ALA A 112 1.71 -25.32 42.57
CA ALA A 112 2.94 -25.99 42.96
C ALA A 112 2.55 -27.11 43.93
N LEU A 113 2.75 -28.35 43.50
CA LEU A 113 2.56 -29.56 44.29
C LEU A 113 3.53 -29.53 45.48
N ALA A 114 3.03 -29.15 46.66
CA ALA A 114 3.66 -29.44 47.93
C ALA A 114 2.97 -30.67 48.56
N PRO A 115 3.72 -31.60 49.20
CA PRO A 115 3.19 -32.89 49.61
C PRO A 115 2.40 -32.76 50.92
N GLY A 116 1.11 -33.09 50.88
CA GLY A 116 0.26 -33.30 52.06
C GLY A 116 0.26 -34.77 52.50
N PRO A 117 0.03 -35.06 53.80
CA PRO A 117 0.35 -36.35 54.40
C PRO A 117 -0.66 -37.44 54.01
N ALA A 118 -0.14 -38.67 53.98
CA ALA A 118 -0.87 -39.89 53.70
C ALA A 118 -2.09 -40.07 54.61
N ASN A 119 -3.24 -40.35 54.00
CA ASN A 119 -4.33 -41.07 54.66
C ASN A 119 -4.73 -42.27 53.79
N PRO A 120 -4.54 -43.52 54.28
CA PRO A 120 -4.74 -44.74 53.52
C PRO A 120 -6.15 -45.26 53.77
N GLN A 121 -7.13 -44.86 52.96
CA GLN A 121 -8.40 -45.58 53.00
C GLN A 121 -9.13 -45.55 51.66
N LEU A 122 -9.06 -46.71 51.00
CA LEU A 122 -10.03 -47.35 50.09
C LEU A 122 -9.40 -47.74 48.75
N ALA A 123 -8.78 -48.92 48.78
CA ALA A 123 -8.47 -49.71 47.61
C ALA A 123 -9.73 -50.49 47.17
N ALA A 124 -10.21 -50.24 45.95
CA ALA A 124 -10.57 -51.26 44.96
C ALA A 124 -10.81 -50.59 43.58
N PRO A 125 -10.43 -51.23 42.47
CA PRO A 125 -10.36 -50.59 41.16
C PRO A 125 -11.70 -50.70 40.42
N GLN A 126 -12.21 -49.59 39.89
CA GLN A 126 -13.22 -49.62 38.83
C GLN A 126 -12.67 -48.91 37.60
N ALA A 127 -12.76 -49.65 36.50
CA ALA A 127 -12.18 -49.36 35.21
C ALA A 127 -12.77 -48.09 34.57
N ALA A 128 -11.86 -47.30 34.00
CA ALA A 128 -11.99 -46.45 32.83
C ALA A 128 -13.40 -46.29 32.22
N ALA A 129 -13.95 -45.08 32.37
CA ALA A 129 -14.74 -44.44 31.35
C ALA A 129 -14.18 -43.03 31.14
N VAL A 130 -13.13 -42.96 30.32
CA VAL A 130 -12.54 -41.72 29.82
C VAL A 130 -13.59 -41.07 28.91
N ALA A 131 -14.14 -39.94 29.34
CA ALA A 131 -14.76 -38.99 28.43
C ALA A 131 -13.67 -38.51 27.45
N PRO A 132 -13.94 -38.44 26.13
CA PRO A 132 -12.90 -38.11 25.16
C PRO A 132 -12.36 -36.69 25.39
N PRO A 133 -11.05 -36.44 25.20
CA PRO A 133 -10.52 -35.09 25.17
C PRO A 133 -11.11 -34.37 23.95
N GLU A 134 -11.94 -33.37 24.19
CA GLU A 134 -12.51 -32.52 23.15
C GLU A 134 -11.38 -31.80 22.39
N THR A 135 -11.13 -32.28 21.17
CA THR A 135 -10.07 -31.79 20.32
C THR A 135 -10.43 -30.42 19.73
N PRO A 136 -9.45 -29.53 19.48
CA PRO A 136 -9.68 -28.21 18.90
C PRO A 136 -10.48 -28.21 17.59
N GLU A 137 -10.46 -29.33 16.85
CA GLU A 137 -11.22 -29.56 15.62
C GLU A 137 -12.74 -29.66 15.83
N ASP A 138 -13.20 -30.17 16.98
CA ASP A 138 -14.63 -30.16 17.34
C ASP A 138 -15.10 -28.75 17.68
N GLN A 139 -14.24 -27.92 18.25
CA GLN A 139 -14.54 -26.50 18.50
C GLN A 139 -14.64 -25.71 17.20
N LEU A 140 -13.73 -25.97 16.25
CA LEU A 140 -13.78 -25.39 14.90
C LEU A 140 -15.05 -25.78 14.15
N THR A 141 -15.44 -27.07 14.22
CA THR A 141 -16.65 -27.57 13.56
C THR A 141 -17.90 -26.89 14.10
N ARG A 142 -18.02 -26.70 15.43
CA ARG A 142 -19.15 -25.97 16.03
C ARG A 142 -19.22 -24.50 15.62
N VAL A 143 -18.08 -23.81 15.57
CA VAL A 143 -18.05 -22.38 15.19
C VAL A 143 -18.42 -22.20 13.71
N VAL A 144 -17.98 -23.12 12.83
CA VAL A 144 -18.33 -23.10 11.41
C VAL A 144 -19.83 -23.33 11.22
N THR A 145 -20.42 -24.36 11.86
CA THR A 145 -21.86 -24.62 11.76
C THR A 145 -22.68 -23.44 12.29
N GLN A 146 -22.31 -22.87 13.45
CA GLN A 146 -23.01 -21.74 14.04
C GLN A 146 -23.01 -20.48 13.16
N LYS A 147 -21.88 -20.16 12.51
CA LYS A 147 -21.78 -19.00 11.62
C LYS A 147 -22.56 -19.21 10.32
N MET A 148 -22.66 -20.45 9.84
CA MET A 148 -23.36 -20.77 8.60
C MET A 148 -24.87 -20.57 8.74
N ASP A 149 -25.44 -20.92 9.88
CA ASP A 149 -26.87 -20.70 10.17
C ASP A 149 -27.22 -19.23 10.34
N ALA A 150 -26.35 -18.45 11.01
CA ALA A 150 -26.51 -17.01 11.13
C ALA A 150 -26.49 -16.30 9.76
N SER A 151 -25.65 -16.77 8.84
CA SER A 151 -25.56 -16.22 7.49
C SER A 151 -26.83 -16.48 6.68
N ARG A 152 -27.45 -17.66 6.85
CA ARG A 152 -28.71 -18.02 6.20
C ARG A 152 -29.89 -17.19 6.70
N ALA A 153 -29.94 -16.88 8.00
CA ALA A 153 -30.98 -16.04 8.58
C ALA A 153 -30.98 -14.63 7.98
N VAL A 154 -29.80 -14.03 7.79
CA VAL A 154 -29.65 -12.71 7.16
C VAL A 154 -30.07 -12.73 5.69
N LEU A 155 -29.76 -13.82 4.97
CA LEU A 155 -30.15 -13.97 3.57
C LEU A 155 -31.67 -14.16 3.40
N SER A 156 -32.32 -14.89 4.31
CA SER A 156 -33.79 -15.04 4.28
C SER A 156 -34.49 -13.75 4.66
N ASP A 157 -33.94 -12.99 5.61
CA ASP A 157 -34.46 -11.69 6.03
C ASP A 157 -34.43 -10.70 4.85
N TRP A 158 -33.26 -10.58 4.19
CA TRP A 158 -33.10 -9.73 3.02
C TRP A 158 -33.94 -10.18 1.81
N ALA A 159 -34.06 -11.49 1.58
CA ALA A 159 -34.90 -12.03 0.50
C ALA A 159 -36.41 -11.82 0.75
N SER A 160 -36.84 -11.82 2.01
CA SER A 160 -38.24 -11.51 2.37
C SER A 160 -38.55 -10.02 2.22
N GLU A 161 -37.59 -9.14 2.52
CA GLU A 161 -37.76 -7.68 2.42
C GLU A 161 -37.81 -7.18 0.96
N THR A 162 -37.13 -7.87 0.04
CA THR A 162 -37.14 -7.52 -1.40
C THR A 162 -38.35 -8.07 -2.18
N GLY A 163 -39.16 -8.96 -1.59
CA GLY A 163 -40.32 -9.59 -2.23
C GLY A 163 -41.69 -8.92 -2.01
N GLY A 164 -41.75 -7.84 -1.21
CA GLY A 164 -43.01 -7.18 -0.79
C GLY A 164 -43.50 -6.02 -1.66
N ALA A 165 -42.82 -5.73 -2.78
CA ALA A 165 -43.18 -4.63 -3.69
C ALA A 165 -43.52 -5.17 -5.09
N ALA A 166 -44.68 -5.82 -5.22
CA ALA A 166 -45.35 -6.07 -6.49
C ALA A 166 -46.88 -5.99 -6.29
#